data_AF-A0A167WG96-F1
#
_entry.id   AF-A0A167WG96-F1
#
_cell.length_a   1.000
_cell.length_b   1.000
_cell.length_c   1.000
_cell.angle_alpha   90.00
_cell.angle_beta   90.00
_cell.angle_gamma   90.00
#
_symmetry.space_group_name_H-M   'P 1'
#
loop_
_entity.id
_entity.type
_entity.pdbx_description
1 polymer ?
#
loop_
_entity_poly.entity_id
_entity_poly.type
_entity_poly.pdbx_seq_one_letter_code
_entity_poly.pdbx_strand_id
1 'polypeptide(L)'
;MSTILISTWSVTCALLGYIPKSLYGRILRKRLHLLSLPMELLEEVVKNLGWLELLRVRMIRSVRVHLIKRAQACDPYHTPMDRAIEHYTADELEDWAMRRLALVDQWPPTRTQQSFRQRSAYLTNGAEQSILLPGGRWLVSSLKEGGLVVTDLDSAEMRHQSIWESKEDVDKWRAFGMAYCVDKAAATLTFDLAVHRSDSGASERGIRVKLYFWRVHLSGDGMNFTAQLLNSFYTNGRHSTASVTLTKDYFARIGGGMRGTLCIEIFHWRKTTSDTYLKASLHIASPSQPLWACVRLLPDNRVLVVSDHSLSIYHLPEMVSTIDIATEPGPIQSPIHTIPLGGKMRVGGMSRLMTDLKETRLVALNGTGIYEFVIPHALDLAPSSFLRAILQQEPHAQAAIGLNRALLRFHDGSALPFSYSCGNTSLEDPPFVEDTPSIRFQVPRPFRGYSPPKLDEGVGRLTYLQENGTIIVVDLGTYSRHRE
;
A
#
# COMPACT_ATOMS: atom_id res chain seq x y z
N MET A 1 -45.47 36.62 -5.40
CA MET A 1 -44.51 36.71 -6.52
C MET A 1 -43.31 35.73 -6.41
N SER A 2 -43.32 34.73 -5.51
CA SER A 2 -42.20 33.78 -5.34
C SER A 2 -42.37 32.40 -6.00
N THR A 3 -43.47 32.14 -6.70
CA THR A 3 -43.78 30.81 -7.26
C THR A 3 -43.44 30.65 -8.74
N ILE A 4 -43.19 31.73 -9.47
CA ILE A 4 -42.93 31.68 -10.93
C ILE A 4 -41.44 31.43 -11.25
N LEU A 5 -40.52 31.82 -10.36
CA LEU A 5 -39.08 31.58 -10.52
C LEU A 5 -38.69 30.10 -10.35
N ILE A 6 -39.47 29.29 -9.64
CA ILE A 6 -39.15 27.86 -9.43
C ILE A 6 -39.45 27.04 -10.70
N SER A 7 -40.46 27.42 -11.47
CA SER A 7 -40.91 26.66 -12.65
C SER A 7 -40.03 26.83 -13.89
N THR A 8 -39.50 28.04 -14.14
CA THR A 8 -38.59 28.30 -15.25
C THR A 8 -37.19 27.70 -15.03
N TRP A 9 -36.83 27.45 -13.77
CA TRP A 9 -35.51 26.92 -13.40
C TRP A 9 -35.44 25.40 -13.43
N SER A 10 -36.56 24.72 -13.19
CA SER A 10 -36.69 23.27 -13.37
C SER A 10 -36.47 22.85 -14.83
N VAL A 11 -36.91 23.68 -15.79
CA VAL A 11 -36.77 23.42 -17.23
C VAL A 11 -35.32 23.56 -17.71
N THR A 12 -34.52 24.47 -17.14
CA THR A 12 -33.10 24.65 -17.48
C THR A 12 -32.22 23.49 -17.01
N CYS A 13 -32.53 22.85 -15.87
CA CYS A 13 -31.82 21.65 -15.41
C CYS A 13 -32.03 20.46 -16.38
N ALA A 14 -33.26 20.27 -16.87
CA ALA A 14 -33.56 19.22 -17.84
C ALA A 14 -32.84 19.46 -19.18
N LEU A 15 -32.76 20.70 -19.64
CA LEU A 15 -32.07 21.08 -20.88
C LEU A 15 -30.54 20.88 -20.82
N LEU A 16 -29.92 21.01 -19.65
CA LEU A 16 -28.50 20.72 -19.46
C LEU A 16 -28.19 19.23 -19.72
N GLY A 17 -29.11 18.31 -19.38
CA GLY A 17 -28.95 16.88 -19.67
C GLY A 17 -28.86 16.54 -21.17
N TYR A 18 -29.34 17.43 -22.06
CA TYR A 18 -29.35 17.23 -23.51
C TYR A 18 -28.15 17.85 -24.24
N ILE A 19 -27.30 18.61 -23.56
CA ILE A 19 -26.10 19.18 -24.18
C ILE A 19 -25.03 18.08 -24.29
N PRO A 20 -24.53 17.76 -25.50
CA PRO A 20 -23.45 16.80 -25.67
C PRO A 20 -22.23 17.16 -24.80
N LYS A 21 -21.64 16.16 -24.12
CA LYS A 21 -20.49 16.36 -23.22
C LYS A 21 -19.36 17.19 -23.83
N SER A 22 -19.12 17.03 -25.14
CA SER A 22 -18.11 17.77 -25.91
C SER A 22 -18.40 19.29 -26.08
N LEU A 23 -19.65 19.72 -25.92
CA LEU A 23 -20.05 21.12 -26.02
C LEU A 23 -19.83 21.89 -24.73
N TYR A 24 -19.91 21.23 -23.57
CA TYR A 24 -19.67 21.87 -22.27
C TYR A 24 -18.27 22.48 -22.17
N GLY A 25 -17.22 21.74 -22.55
CA GLY A 25 -15.85 22.26 -22.57
C GLY A 25 -15.64 23.45 -23.51
N ARG A 26 -16.39 23.53 -24.62
CA ARG A 26 -16.36 24.68 -25.55
C ARG A 26 -17.10 25.90 -24.99
N ILE A 27 -18.25 25.69 -24.35
CA ILE A 27 -19.04 26.76 -23.73
C ILE A 27 -18.24 27.38 -22.56
N LEU A 28 -17.62 26.55 -21.73
CA LEU A 28 -16.74 26.99 -20.62
C LEU A 28 -15.55 27.81 -21.10
N ARG A 29 -14.93 27.45 -22.23
CA ARG A 29 -13.80 28.21 -22.82
C ARG A 29 -14.18 29.60 -23.31
N LYS A 30 -15.41 29.78 -23.80
CA LYS A 30 -15.82 31.00 -24.51
C LYS A 30 -16.73 31.92 -23.70
N ARG A 31 -17.29 31.46 -22.58
CA ARG A 31 -18.26 32.23 -21.79
C ARG A 31 -17.96 32.15 -20.29
N LEU A 32 -17.37 33.24 -19.77
CA LEU A 32 -17.23 33.53 -18.32
C LEU A 32 -18.58 33.52 -17.58
N HIS A 33 -19.71 33.58 -18.28
CA HIS A 33 -21.07 33.52 -17.72
C HIS A 33 -21.42 32.22 -16.99
N LEU A 34 -20.60 31.17 -17.07
CA LEU A 34 -20.76 29.99 -16.22
C LEU A 34 -20.42 30.27 -14.76
N LEU A 35 -19.57 31.27 -14.48
CA LEU A 35 -19.33 31.74 -13.10
C LEU A 35 -20.53 32.49 -12.51
N SER A 36 -21.46 32.94 -13.34
CA SER A 36 -22.71 33.58 -12.90
C SER A 36 -23.86 32.58 -12.69
N LEU A 37 -23.64 31.28 -12.92
CA LEU A 37 -24.63 30.27 -12.55
C LEU A 37 -24.66 30.10 -11.02
N PRO A 38 -25.85 29.83 -10.45
CA PRO A 38 -25.98 29.29 -9.11
C PRO A 38 -25.06 28.09 -8.89
N MET A 39 -24.53 27.96 -7.67
CA MET A 39 -23.54 26.94 -7.32
C MET A 39 -24.05 25.52 -7.65
N GLU A 40 -25.34 25.27 -7.44
CA GLU A 40 -25.99 23.99 -7.67
C GLU A 40 -25.96 23.57 -9.15
N LEU A 41 -26.19 24.52 -10.05
CA LEU A 41 -26.12 24.28 -11.50
C LEU A 41 -24.67 24.10 -11.95
N LEU A 42 -23.76 24.86 -11.36
CA LEU A 42 -22.34 24.71 -11.66
C LEU A 42 -21.83 23.34 -11.23
N GLU A 43 -22.24 22.86 -10.05
CA GLU A 43 -21.93 21.50 -9.59
C GLU A 43 -22.46 20.44 -10.54
N GLU A 44 -23.68 20.60 -11.07
CA GLU A 44 -24.27 19.65 -12.01
C GLU A 44 -23.54 19.64 -13.36
N VAL A 45 -23.16 20.81 -13.88
CA VAL A 45 -22.30 20.90 -15.07
C VAL A 45 -20.97 20.21 -14.83
N VAL A 46 -20.34 20.48 -13.68
CA VAL A 46 -19.04 19.95 -13.27
C VAL A 46 -19.04 18.42 -13.18
N LYS A 47 -20.12 17.81 -12.68
CA LYS A 47 -20.28 16.33 -12.64
C LYS A 47 -20.19 15.68 -14.03
N ASN A 48 -20.58 16.41 -15.07
CA ASN A 48 -20.65 15.91 -16.44
C ASN A 48 -19.37 16.12 -17.26
N LEU A 49 -18.42 16.91 -16.75
CA LEU A 49 -17.16 17.21 -17.42
C LEU A 49 -16.16 16.07 -17.31
N GLY A 50 -15.31 15.91 -18.34
CA GLY A 50 -14.09 15.12 -18.24
C GLY A 50 -13.08 15.78 -17.30
N TRP A 51 -12.17 15.01 -16.71
CA TRP A 51 -11.18 15.56 -15.78
C TRP A 51 -10.22 16.58 -16.45
N LEU A 52 -9.90 16.38 -17.74
CA LEU A 52 -9.16 17.35 -18.55
C LEU A 52 -9.92 18.66 -18.79
N GLU A 53 -11.25 18.62 -18.81
CA GLU A 53 -12.09 19.82 -18.95
C GLU A 53 -12.21 20.55 -17.61
N LEU A 54 -12.34 19.81 -16.51
CA LEU A 54 -12.30 20.34 -15.15
C LEU A 54 -11.02 21.13 -14.88
N LEU A 55 -9.88 20.65 -15.37
CA LEU A 55 -8.61 21.39 -15.31
C LEU A 55 -8.64 22.76 -15.98
N ARG A 56 -9.46 22.94 -17.02
CA ARG A 56 -9.52 24.22 -17.73
C ARG A 56 -10.32 25.25 -16.96
N VAL A 57 -11.16 24.82 -16.01
CA VAL A 57 -12.05 25.67 -15.20
C VAL A 57 -11.71 25.59 -13.70
N ARG A 58 -10.50 25.10 -13.41
CA ARG A 58 -9.95 24.83 -12.06
C ARG A 58 -9.83 26.03 -11.14
N MET A 59 -10.10 27.24 -11.61
CA MET A 59 -10.07 28.46 -10.80
C MET A 59 -11.22 28.50 -9.78
N ILE A 60 -12.24 27.64 -9.93
CA ILE A 60 -13.41 27.60 -9.05
C ILE A 60 -13.24 26.54 -7.95
N ARG A 61 -13.56 26.92 -6.70
CA ARG A 61 -13.45 26.01 -5.54
C ARG A 61 -14.28 24.72 -5.68
N SER A 62 -15.53 24.82 -6.16
CA SER A 62 -16.40 23.65 -6.36
C SER A 62 -15.86 22.65 -7.39
N VAL A 63 -15.26 23.16 -8.47
CA VAL A 63 -14.55 22.34 -9.48
C VAL A 63 -13.42 21.53 -8.84
N ARG A 64 -12.62 22.15 -7.97
CA ARG A 64 -11.51 21.47 -7.27
C ARG A 64 -12.00 20.37 -6.35
N VAL A 65 -13.05 20.63 -5.56
CA VAL A 65 -13.67 19.60 -4.72
C VAL A 65 -14.14 18.41 -5.56
N HIS A 66 -14.75 18.67 -6.72
CA HIS A 66 -15.19 17.61 -7.62
C HIS A 66 -14.02 16.83 -8.24
N LEU A 67 -12.94 17.51 -8.63
CA LEU A 67 -11.69 16.88 -9.09
C LEU A 67 -11.12 15.93 -8.03
N ILE A 68 -11.10 16.34 -6.77
CA ILE A 68 -10.61 15.50 -5.65
C ILE A 68 -11.52 14.29 -5.46
N LYS A 69 -12.85 14.48 -5.42
CA LYS A 69 -13.81 13.37 -5.31
C LYS A 69 -13.61 12.36 -6.44
N ARG A 70 -13.39 12.84 -7.66
CA ARG A 70 -13.11 11.98 -8.82
C ARG A 70 -11.78 11.25 -8.69
N ALA A 71 -10.73 11.94 -8.27
CA ALA A 71 -9.43 11.33 -8.00
C ALA A 71 -9.49 10.27 -6.89
N GLN A 72 -10.28 10.49 -5.83
CA GLN A 72 -10.56 9.52 -4.77
C GLN A 72 -11.34 8.31 -5.29
N ALA A 73 -12.31 8.52 -6.18
CA ALA A 73 -13.07 7.44 -6.80
C ALA A 73 -12.22 6.55 -7.72
N CYS A 74 -11.12 7.08 -8.26
CA CYS A 74 -10.14 6.33 -9.03
C CYS A 74 -9.09 5.61 -8.17
N ASP A 75 -9.03 5.88 -6.87
CA ASP A 75 -8.09 5.23 -5.95
C ASP A 75 -8.68 3.90 -5.45
N PRO A 76 -8.12 2.75 -5.84
CA PRO A 76 -8.69 1.45 -5.51
C PRO A 76 -8.60 1.13 -4.02
N TYR A 77 -7.76 1.83 -3.25
CA TYR A 77 -7.64 1.65 -1.80
C TYR A 77 -8.41 2.70 -0.99
N HIS A 78 -9.12 3.62 -1.66
CA HIS A 78 -9.76 4.77 -1.04
C HIS A 78 -8.84 5.49 -0.06
N THR A 79 -7.60 5.73 -0.49
CA THR A 79 -6.58 6.29 0.38
C THR A 79 -7.02 7.65 0.93
N PRO A 80 -7.05 7.83 2.26
CA PRO A 80 -7.33 9.14 2.83
C PRO A 80 -6.26 10.15 2.43
N MET A 81 -6.64 11.42 2.47
CA MET A 81 -5.68 12.51 2.37
C MET A 81 -4.84 12.60 3.66
N ASP A 82 -3.65 13.19 3.59
CA ASP A 82 -2.76 13.32 4.75
C ASP A 82 -3.32 14.25 5.84
N ARG A 83 -4.28 15.10 5.49
CA ARG A 83 -4.96 16.04 6.39
C ARG A 83 -6.36 16.35 5.85
N ALA A 84 -7.17 17.05 6.65
CA ALA A 84 -8.47 17.51 6.17
C ALA A 84 -8.33 18.46 4.97
N ILE A 85 -9.31 18.42 4.05
CA ILE A 85 -9.27 19.13 2.75
C ILE A 85 -9.07 20.64 2.91
N GLU A 86 -9.64 21.24 3.96
CA GLU A 86 -9.52 22.65 4.32
C GLU A 86 -8.09 23.12 4.66
N HIS A 87 -7.18 22.20 5.02
CA HIS A 87 -5.79 22.55 5.32
C HIS A 87 -4.89 22.54 4.08
N TYR A 88 -5.41 22.12 2.93
CA TYR A 88 -4.65 22.17 1.69
C TYR A 88 -4.85 23.48 0.95
N THR A 89 -3.77 23.98 0.38
CA THR A 89 -3.84 25.04 -0.61
C THR A 89 -4.52 24.52 -1.88
N ALA A 90 -5.02 25.47 -2.67
CA ALA A 90 -5.55 25.21 -4.00
C ALA A 90 -4.61 24.38 -4.88
N ASP A 91 -3.33 24.75 -4.88
CA ASP A 91 -2.30 24.13 -5.70
C ASP A 91 -2.00 22.70 -5.25
N GLU A 92 -1.92 22.46 -3.94
CA GLU A 92 -1.68 21.13 -3.41
C GLU A 92 -2.83 20.17 -3.74
N LEU A 93 -4.08 20.64 -3.62
CA LEU A 93 -5.26 19.84 -3.96
C LEU A 93 -5.30 19.48 -5.44
N GLU A 94 -4.96 20.44 -6.29
CA GLU A 94 -4.85 20.21 -7.72
C GLU A 94 -3.76 19.20 -8.02
N ASP A 95 -2.54 19.38 -7.51
CA ASP A 95 -1.43 18.45 -7.73
C ASP A 95 -1.74 17.05 -7.18
N TRP A 96 -2.43 16.98 -6.05
CA TRP A 96 -2.88 15.73 -5.44
C TRP A 96 -3.87 14.98 -6.34
N ALA A 97 -4.88 15.68 -6.88
CA ALA A 97 -5.88 15.08 -7.77
C ALA A 97 -5.26 14.69 -9.12
N MET A 98 -4.39 15.56 -9.64
CA MET A 98 -3.79 15.42 -10.96
C MET A 98 -2.87 14.23 -11.11
N ARG A 99 -2.08 13.92 -10.07
CA ARG A 99 -1.24 12.71 -10.08
C ARG A 99 -2.04 11.42 -10.19
N ARG A 100 -3.18 11.36 -9.49
CA ARG A 100 -4.08 10.19 -9.53
C ARG A 100 -4.80 10.07 -10.87
N LEU A 101 -5.33 11.18 -11.38
CA LEU A 101 -6.06 11.21 -12.64
C LEU A 101 -5.15 10.95 -13.84
N ALA A 102 -3.93 11.49 -13.85
CA ALA A 102 -2.96 11.25 -14.92
C ALA A 102 -2.66 9.76 -15.09
N LEU A 103 -2.63 8.99 -14.01
CA LEU A 103 -2.39 7.54 -14.07
C LEU A 103 -3.54 6.75 -14.67
N VAL A 104 -4.78 7.24 -14.57
CA VAL A 104 -5.91 6.57 -15.20
C VAL A 104 -5.72 6.55 -16.72
N ASP A 105 -5.21 7.65 -17.27
CA ASP A 105 -5.05 7.80 -18.72
C ASP A 105 -3.68 7.32 -19.25
N GLN A 106 -2.66 7.27 -18.39
CA GLN A 106 -1.27 7.00 -18.81
C GLN A 106 -0.74 5.62 -18.41
N TRP A 107 -1.53 4.80 -17.72
CA TRP A 107 -1.11 3.47 -17.27
C TRP A 107 -1.72 2.34 -18.12
N PRO A 108 -0.91 1.41 -18.66
CA PRO A 108 0.55 1.37 -18.60
C PRO A 108 1.17 2.41 -19.54
N PRO A 109 2.40 2.88 -19.26
CA PRO A 109 3.09 3.82 -20.12
C PRO A 109 3.34 3.21 -21.50
N THR A 110 2.73 3.82 -22.52
CA THR A 110 2.94 3.51 -23.94
C THR A 110 4.07 4.34 -24.56
N ARG A 111 4.63 5.29 -23.80
CA ARG A 111 5.73 6.17 -24.23
C ARG A 111 7.05 5.73 -23.61
N THR A 112 8.15 6.10 -24.29
CA THR A 112 9.52 5.79 -23.88
C THR A 112 9.88 6.39 -22.52
N GLN A 113 10.98 5.90 -21.94
CA GLN A 113 11.46 6.20 -20.58
C GLN A 113 11.52 7.67 -20.15
N GLN A 114 11.52 8.60 -21.10
CA GLN A 114 11.44 10.04 -20.83
C GLN A 114 10.12 10.49 -20.19
N SER A 115 9.09 9.65 -20.11
CA SER A 115 7.79 10.01 -19.52
C SER A 115 7.66 9.81 -18.01
N PHE A 116 8.63 9.19 -17.33
CA PHE A 116 8.57 8.97 -15.88
C PHE A 116 9.73 9.64 -15.15
N ARG A 117 9.48 10.05 -13.90
CA ARG A 117 10.48 10.72 -13.06
C ARG A 117 11.12 9.68 -12.15
N GLN A 118 12.41 9.45 -12.34
CA GLN A 118 13.22 8.61 -11.47
C GLN A 118 14.12 9.50 -10.60
N ARG A 119 14.17 9.18 -9.30
CA ARG A 119 14.98 9.92 -8.32
C ARG A 119 15.63 8.94 -7.34
N SER A 120 16.75 9.36 -6.76
CA SER A 120 17.46 8.61 -5.71
C SER A 120 17.44 9.43 -4.43
N ALA A 121 16.93 8.85 -3.35
CA ALA A 121 17.04 9.39 -2.01
C ALA A 121 18.28 8.77 -1.33
N TYR A 122 19.29 9.62 -1.12
CA TYR A 122 20.49 9.27 -0.35
C TYR A 122 20.26 9.67 1.11
N LEU A 123 20.25 8.67 1.99
CA LEU A 123 20.26 8.87 3.42
C LEU A 123 21.70 8.63 3.89
N THR A 124 22.30 9.58 4.63
CA THR A 124 23.72 9.57 5.02
C THR A 124 24.17 8.21 5.58
N ASN A 125 23.30 7.55 6.34
CA ASN A 125 23.60 6.28 7.01
C ASN A 125 22.99 5.05 6.31
N GLY A 126 22.39 5.25 5.12
CA GLY A 126 21.71 4.23 4.34
C GLY A 126 20.46 3.67 5.02
N ALA A 127 19.44 3.32 4.23
CA ALA A 127 18.28 2.59 4.72
C ALA A 127 18.51 1.07 4.73
N GLU A 128 17.89 0.38 5.69
CA GLU A 128 17.84 -1.08 5.79
C GLU A 128 16.47 -1.65 5.41
N GLN A 129 15.42 -0.92 5.78
CA GLN A 129 14.03 -1.24 5.52
C GLN A 129 13.29 0.05 5.19
N SER A 130 12.27 -0.06 4.35
CA SER A 130 11.38 1.05 4.07
C SER A 130 9.95 0.58 3.84
N ILE A 131 9.02 1.45 4.21
CA ILE A 131 7.59 1.28 3.97
C ILE A 131 7.04 2.53 3.29
N LEU A 132 6.31 2.32 2.20
CA LEU A 132 5.56 3.38 1.54
C LEU A 132 4.20 3.51 2.24
N LEU A 133 3.93 4.68 2.80
CA LEU A 133 2.66 4.97 3.46
C LEU A 133 1.55 5.18 2.41
N PRO A 134 0.28 5.03 2.80
CA PRO A 134 -0.83 5.18 1.88
C PRO A 134 -0.83 6.57 1.25
N GLY A 135 -1.10 6.63 -0.05
CA GLY A 135 -1.12 7.87 -0.83
C GLY A 135 0.23 8.21 -1.46
N GLY A 136 1.24 7.39 -1.18
CA GLY A 136 2.55 7.39 -1.82
C GLY A 136 3.44 8.59 -1.50
N ARG A 137 2.97 9.63 -0.80
CA ARG A 137 3.80 10.81 -0.48
C ARG A 137 4.92 10.49 0.51
N TRP A 138 4.61 9.75 1.56
CA TRP A 138 5.50 9.59 2.70
C TRP A 138 6.17 8.21 2.69
N LEU A 139 7.48 8.20 2.86
CA LEU A 139 8.28 6.98 2.99
C LEU A 139 8.92 6.95 4.38
N VAL A 140 8.66 5.90 5.15
CA VAL A 140 9.34 5.69 6.43
C VAL A 140 10.46 4.69 6.22
N SER A 141 11.66 5.03 6.67
CA SER A 141 12.86 4.19 6.53
C SER A 141 13.54 3.97 7.88
N SER A 142 14.00 2.74 8.11
CA SER A 142 14.96 2.43 9.17
C SER A 142 16.37 2.61 8.64
N LEU A 143 17.18 3.38 9.37
CA LEU A 143 18.60 3.60 9.06
C LEU A 143 19.46 2.44 9.60
N LYS A 144 20.64 2.23 9.00
CA LYS A 144 21.63 1.22 9.47
C LYS A 144 22.15 1.52 10.87
N GLU A 145 22.18 2.79 11.27
CA GLU A 145 22.59 3.23 12.61
C GLU A 145 21.48 3.12 13.67
N GLY A 146 20.29 2.64 13.28
CA GLY A 146 19.17 2.49 14.19
C GLY A 146 18.10 3.58 14.11
N GLY A 147 18.38 4.77 13.57
CA GLY A 147 17.37 5.83 13.48
C GLY A 147 16.15 5.49 12.61
N LEU A 148 15.07 6.26 12.78
CA LEU A 148 13.91 6.27 11.89
C LEU A 148 13.76 7.63 11.22
N VAL A 149 13.58 7.60 9.90
CA VAL A 149 13.43 8.80 9.07
C VAL A 149 12.16 8.71 8.24
N VAL A 150 11.46 9.84 8.13
CA VAL A 150 10.38 10.04 7.17
C VAL A 150 10.87 10.93 6.04
N THR A 151 10.65 10.52 4.80
CA THR A 151 11.00 11.27 3.60
C THR A 151 9.74 11.73 2.87
N ASP A 152 9.65 13.03 2.57
CA ASP A 152 8.64 13.59 1.68
C ASP A 152 9.05 13.34 0.22
N LEU A 153 8.37 12.40 -0.44
CA LEU A 153 8.65 12.08 -1.83
C LEU A 153 8.07 13.13 -2.79
N ASP A 154 7.21 14.03 -2.36
CA ASP A 154 6.70 15.12 -3.20
C ASP A 154 7.61 16.34 -3.17
N SER A 155 8.44 16.48 -2.14
CA SER A 155 9.49 17.49 -2.09
C SER A 155 10.47 17.32 -3.28
N ALA A 156 10.79 18.44 -3.95
CA ALA A 156 11.75 18.44 -5.06
C ALA A 156 13.11 17.89 -4.64
N GLU A 157 13.52 18.21 -3.41
CA GLU A 157 14.79 17.81 -2.79
C GLU A 157 14.69 16.52 -1.98
N MET A 158 13.52 15.86 -1.95
CA MET A 158 13.26 14.70 -1.09
C MET A 158 13.61 14.98 0.38
N ARG A 159 13.08 16.11 0.90
CA ARG A 159 13.27 16.50 2.29
C ARG A 159 12.94 15.32 3.21
N HIS A 160 13.80 15.10 4.18
CA HIS A 160 13.62 14.05 5.17
C HIS A 160 13.75 14.61 6.58
N GLN A 161 13.11 13.92 7.53
CA GLN A 161 13.08 14.28 8.93
C GLN A 161 13.36 13.04 9.77
N SER A 162 14.32 13.14 10.68
CA SER A 162 14.49 12.14 11.75
C SER A 162 13.29 12.24 12.70
N ILE A 163 12.57 11.12 12.86
CA ILE A 163 11.47 11.01 13.83
C ILE A 163 11.92 10.26 15.09
N TRP A 164 13.04 9.55 15.02
CA TRP A 164 13.66 8.88 16.16
C TRP A 164 15.15 8.65 15.91
N GLU A 165 15.95 8.88 16.94
CA GLU A 165 17.39 8.66 16.94
C GLU A 165 17.73 7.48 17.86
N SER A 166 18.71 6.68 17.45
CA SER A 166 19.24 5.56 18.22
C SER A 166 19.79 6.04 19.57
N LYS A 167 19.35 5.43 20.66
CA LYS A 167 19.81 5.74 22.03
C LYS A 167 20.63 4.62 22.64
N GLU A 168 20.42 3.38 22.20
CA GLU A 168 21.05 2.18 22.73
C GLU A 168 21.81 1.45 21.62
N ASP A 169 22.82 0.64 21.96
CA ASP A 169 23.52 -0.19 20.95
C ASP A 169 22.60 -1.22 20.30
N VAL A 170 21.55 -1.66 21.02
CA VAL A 170 20.50 -2.55 20.49
C VAL A 170 19.71 -1.88 19.37
N ASP A 171 19.63 -0.55 19.36
CA ASP A 171 18.94 0.19 18.30
C ASP A 171 19.71 0.08 16.97
N LYS A 172 21.04 -0.13 17.01
CA LYS A 172 21.89 -0.34 15.83
C LYS A 172 21.76 -1.74 15.24
N TRP A 173 21.01 -2.64 15.87
CA TRP A 173 20.71 -3.95 15.30
C TRP A 173 19.91 -3.80 14.02
N ARG A 174 20.17 -4.69 13.06
CA ARG A 174 19.53 -4.66 11.75
C ARG A 174 18.01 -4.73 11.86
N ALA A 175 17.32 -3.84 11.16
CA ALA A 175 15.87 -3.94 10.96
C ALA A 175 15.56 -5.04 9.92
N PHE A 176 14.84 -6.08 10.34
CA PHE A 176 14.41 -7.16 9.46
C PHE A 176 12.97 -7.00 8.99
N GLY A 177 12.16 -6.21 9.68
CA GLY A 177 10.78 -5.98 9.30
C GLY A 177 10.26 -4.65 9.82
N MET A 178 9.41 -4.03 9.02
CA MET A 178 8.63 -2.85 9.39
C MET A 178 7.18 -3.10 8.98
N ALA A 179 6.23 -2.76 9.84
CA ALA A 179 4.80 -2.79 9.56
C ALA A 179 4.15 -1.54 10.13
N TYR A 180 3.05 -1.11 9.53
CA TYR A 180 2.30 0.05 10.00
C TYR A 180 0.79 -0.22 9.99
N CYS A 181 0.06 0.52 10.82
CA CYS A 181 -1.39 0.53 10.87
C CYS A 181 -1.87 1.98 10.94
N VAL A 182 -2.56 2.45 9.88
CA VAL A 182 -3.09 3.82 9.84
C VAL A 182 -4.35 3.92 10.69
N ASP A 183 -4.44 5.00 11.47
CA ASP A 183 -5.66 5.38 12.17
C ASP A 183 -6.55 6.20 11.24
N LYS A 184 -7.58 5.53 10.71
CA LYS A 184 -8.53 6.14 9.77
C LYS A 184 -9.44 7.19 10.41
N ALA A 185 -9.49 7.27 11.74
CA ALA A 185 -10.32 8.22 12.46
C ALA A 185 -9.59 9.54 12.78
N ALA A 186 -8.27 9.58 12.61
CA ALA A 186 -7.47 10.78 12.88
C ALA A 186 -7.68 11.84 11.78
N ALA A 187 -7.68 13.12 12.19
CA ALA A 187 -7.86 14.26 11.26
C ALA A 187 -6.62 14.51 10.37
N THR A 188 -5.45 14.05 10.81
CA THR A 188 -4.17 14.08 10.10
C THR A 188 -3.60 12.67 10.03
N LEU A 189 -2.69 12.43 9.09
CA LEU A 189 -2.02 11.15 8.90
C LEU A 189 -1.37 10.71 10.21
N THR A 190 -1.98 9.72 10.83
CA THR A 190 -1.53 9.16 12.08
C THR A 190 -1.51 7.64 11.95
N PHE A 191 -0.43 7.01 12.40
CA PHE A 191 -0.27 5.57 12.28
C PHE A 191 0.55 5.01 13.43
N ASP A 192 0.27 3.75 13.77
CA ASP A 192 1.16 2.96 14.60
C ASP A 192 2.23 2.32 13.69
N LEU A 193 3.48 2.35 14.12
CA LEU A 193 4.63 1.79 13.42
C LEU A 193 5.27 0.70 14.29
N ALA A 194 5.46 -0.49 13.75
CA ALA A 194 6.22 -1.56 14.38
C ALA A 194 7.54 -1.77 13.65
N VAL A 195 8.64 -1.86 14.40
CA VAL A 195 9.97 -2.19 13.87
C VAL A 195 10.49 -3.42 14.60
N HIS A 196 10.94 -4.39 13.82
CA HIS A 196 11.54 -5.63 14.26
C HIS A 196 13.05 -5.59 14.03
N ARG A 197 13.80 -5.35 15.11
CA ARG A 197 15.27 -5.33 15.12
C ARG A 197 15.82 -6.61 15.73
N SER A 198 16.91 -7.10 15.17
CA SER A 198 17.47 -8.37 15.59
C SER A 198 18.98 -8.35 15.50
N ASP A 199 19.62 -8.95 16.49
CA ASP A 199 21.06 -9.15 16.46
C ASP A 199 21.40 -10.03 15.25
N SER A 200 22.45 -9.65 14.53
CA SER A 200 22.98 -10.44 13.41
C SER A 200 23.86 -11.58 13.88
N GLY A 201 24.36 -11.52 15.12
CA GLY A 201 25.11 -12.60 15.75
C GLY A 201 24.20 -13.77 16.10
N ALA A 202 24.29 -14.86 15.34
CA ALA A 202 23.69 -16.13 15.74
C ALA A 202 24.45 -16.65 16.97
N SER A 203 23.82 -16.58 18.15
CA SER A 203 24.33 -17.24 19.35
C SER A 203 23.71 -18.64 19.49
N GLU A 204 24.36 -19.54 20.23
CA GLU A 204 23.78 -20.83 20.62
C GLU A 204 22.43 -20.68 21.36
N ARG A 205 22.20 -19.52 21.98
CA ARG A 205 20.97 -19.18 22.71
C ARG A 205 19.85 -18.64 21.81
N GLY A 206 20.05 -18.65 20.49
CA GLY A 206 19.14 -18.07 19.52
C GLY A 206 19.46 -16.61 19.20
N ILE A 207 18.60 -16.02 18.37
CA ILE A 207 18.72 -14.65 17.91
C ILE A 207 17.89 -13.76 18.84
N ARG A 208 18.51 -12.76 19.46
CA ARG A 208 17.78 -11.77 20.26
C ARG A 208 17.10 -10.78 19.33
N VAL A 209 15.84 -10.51 19.62
CA VAL A 209 15.02 -9.55 18.89
C VAL A 209 14.51 -8.51 19.86
N LYS A 210 14.48 -7.25 19.42
CA LYS A 210 13.76 -6.19 20.09
C LYS A 210 12.67 -5.66 19.17
N LEU A 211 11.44 -5.64 19.68
CA LEU A 211 10.27 -5.10 19.02
C LEU A 211 10.02 -3.70 19.58
N TYR A 212 9.73 -2.76 18.69
CA TYR A 212 9.39 -1.40 19.05
C TYR A 212 8.10 -0.99 18.36
N PHE A 213 7.28 -0.23 19.07
CA PHE A 213 5.99 0.26 18.62
C PHE A 213 5.93 1.76 18.87
N TRP A 214 5.75 2.55 17.82
CA TRP A 214 5.59 4.00 17.91
C TRP A 214 4.22 4.43 17.42
N ARG A 215 3.71 5.50 18.00
CA ARG A 215 2.67 6.33 17.41
C ARG A 215 3.36 7.44 16.62
N VAL A 216 3.07 7.54 15.34
CA VAL A 216 3.61 8.58 14.47
C VAL A 216 2.46 9.47 13.99
N HIS A 217 2.63 10.78 14.12
CA HIS A 217 1.60 11.77 13.82
C HIS A 217 2.16 12.89 12.92
N LEU A 218 1.48 13.20 11.83
CA LEU A 218 1.76 14.36 10.99
C LEU A 218 1.15 15.62 11.63
N SER A 219 1.96 16.65 11.86
CA SER A 219 1.52 17.94 12.38
C SER A 219 0.43 18.58 11.51
N GLY A 220 -0.39 19.46 12.11
CA GLY A 220 -1.51 20.11 11.41
C GLY A 220 -1.08 20.95 10.20
N ASP A 221 0.15 21.46 10.21
CA ASP A 221 0.76 22.17 9.07
C ASP A 221 1.11 21.24 7.89
N GLY A 222 1.04 19.91 8.07
CA GLY A 222 1.35 18.89 7.07
C GLY A 222 2.83 18.77 6.72
N MET A 223 3.74 19.30 7.55
CA MET A 223 5.16 19.41 7.22
C MET A 223 6.08 18.54 8.07
N ASN A 224 5.71 18.25 9.32
CA ASN A 224 6.58 17.55 10.26
C ASN A 224 5.88 16.35 10.89
N PHE A 225 6.65 15.32 11.22
CA PHE A 225 6.20 14.17 11.98
C PHE A 225 6.72 14.23 13.41
N THR A 226 5.89 13.80 14.34
CA THR A 226 6.30 13.46 15.70
C THR A 226 6.12 11.96 15.91
N ALA A 227 7.05 11.35 16.64
CA ALA A 227 6.94 9.94 17.02
C ALA A 227 7.00 9.80 18.54
N GLN A 228 6.05 9.07 19.09
CA GLN A 228 6.00 8.69 20.49
C GLN A 228 6.18 7.18 20.59
N LEU A 229 7.21 6.73 21.32
CA LEU A 229 7.33 5.31 21.64
C LEU A 229 6.16 4.90 22.54
N LEU A 230 5.36 3.94 22.07
CA LEU A 230 4.22 3.40 22.80
C LEU A 230 4.62 2.18 23.63
N ASN A 231 5.43 1.29 23.05
CA ASN A 231 5.89 0.09 23.73
C ASN A 231 7.18 -0.43 23.10
N SER A 232 7.96 -1.17 23.88
CA SER A 232 9.06 -1.99 23.39
C SER A 232 9.27 -3.18 24.31
N PHE A 233 9.61 -4.32 23.72
CA PHE A 233 9.92 -5.53 24.49
C PHE A 233 10.85 -6.45 23.70
N TYR A 234 11.54 -7.31 24.43
CA TYR A 234 12.43 -8.31 23.86
C TYR A 234 11.65 -9.54 23.44
N THR A 235 12.14 -10.23 22.42
CA THR A 235 11.65 -11.55 22.07
C THR A 235 12.78 -12.41 21.52
N ASN A 236 12.59 -13.72 21.47
CA ASN A 236 13.56 -14.66 20.92
C ASN A 236 13.17 -14.97 19.48
N GLY A 237 14.16 -15.01 18.59
CA GLY A 237 14.03 -15.47 17.23
C GLY A 237 15.00 -16.62 16.98
N ARG A 238 14.72 -17.43 15.96
CA ARG A 238 15.69 -18.42 15.45
C ARG A 238 16.23 -18.05 14.08
N HIS A 239 15.46 -17.30 13.31
CA HIS A 239 15.78 -16.91 11.94
C HIS A 239 15.43 -15.44 11.73
N SER A 240 16.03 -14.84 10.70
CA SER A 240 15.61 -13.53 10.22
C SER A 240 14.14 -13.60 9.82
N THR A 241 13.30 -12.78 10.46
CA THR A 241 11.86 -12.73 10.23
C THR A 241 11.57 -12.46 8.76
N ALA A 242 10.78 -13.34 8.14
CA ALA A 242 10.44 -13.26 6.72
C ALA A 242 9.29 -12.27 6.43
N SER A 243 8.38 -12.06 7.39
CA SER A 243 7.22 -11.21 7.21
C SER A 243 6.67 -10.73 8.55
N VAL A 244 6.23 -9.47 8.59
CA VAL A 244 5.58 -8.83 9.74
C VAL A 244 4.29 -8.14 9.29
N THR A 245 3.33 -8.02 10.21
CA THR A 245 2.07 -7.30 9.99
C THR A 245 1.59 -6.70 11.31
N LEU A 246 0.90 -5.56 11.21
CA LEU A 246 0.45 -4.79 12.36
C LEU A 246 -1.02 -4.41 12.16
N THR A 247 -1.79 -4.55 13.23
CA THR A 247 -3.14 -4.00 13.39
C THR A 247 -3.16 -3.13 14.64
N LYS A 248 -4.32 -2.55 14.96
CA LYS A 248 -4.49 -1.70 16.15
C LYS A 248 -4.00 -2.37 17.43
N ASP A 249 -4.31 -3.65 17.62
CA ASP A 249 -4.07 -4.35 18.89
C ASP A 249 -3.07 -5.50 18.78
N TYR A 250 -2.88 -6.05 17.57
CA TYR A 250 -2.06 -7.23 17.33
C TYR A 250 -0.90 -6.96 16.38
N PHE A 251 0.24 -7.54 16.70
CA PHE A 251 1.43 -7.62 15.85
C PHE A 251 1.72 -9.08 15.59
N ALA A 252 1.85 -9.46 14.32
CA ALA A 252 2.21 -10.83 13.96
C ALA A 252 3.50 -10.85 13.16
N ARG A 253 4.30 -11.89 13.39
CA ARG A 253 5.52 -12.16 12.65
C ARG A 253 5.70 -13.64 12.39
N ILE A 254 6.45 -13.95 11.35
CA ILE A 254 6.91 -15.32 11.09
C ILE A 254 8.24 -15.53 11.82
N GLY A 255 8.23 -16.43 12.80
CA GLY A 255 9.41 -16.92 13.52
C GLY A 255 9.84 -18.32 13.06
N GLY A 256 11.04 -18.72 13.43
CA GLY A 256 11.52 -20.09 13.24
C GLY A 256 10.99 -21.01 14.33
N GLY A 257 10.27 -22.07 13.94
CA GLY A 257 9.82 -23.12 14.86
C GLY A 257 10.91 -24.12 15.22
N MET A 258 10.54 -25.15 16.00
CA MET A 258 11.42 -26.30 16.25
C MET A 258 11.35 -27.28 15.08
N ARG A 259 12.48 -27.90 14.72
CA ARG A 259 12.53 -29.02 13.76
C ARG A 259 11.97 -28.69 12.37
N GLY A 260 12.15 -27.45 11.91
CA GLY A 260 11.75 -27.02 10.56
C GLY A 260 10.28 -26.65 10.40
N THR A 261 9.49 -26.57 11.49
CA THR A 261 8.14 -26.01 11.43
C THR A 261 8.17 -24.49 11.33
N LEU A 262 7.17 -23.93 10.65
CA LEU A 262 6.96 -22.49 10.64
C LEU A 262 6.10 -22.11 11.84
N CYS A 263 6.57 -21.17 12.65
CA CYS A 263 5.82 -20.66 13.79
C CYS A 263 5.43 -19.20 13.52
N ILE A 264 4.15 -18.90 13.61
CA ILE A 264 3.66 -17.53 13.58
C ILE A 264 3.42 -17.09 15.00
N GLU A 265 4.12 -16.03 15.40
CA GLU A 265 3.96 -15.44 16.72
C GLU A 265 3.11 -14.19 16.59
N ILE A 266 2.10 -14.10 17.44
CA ILE A 266 1.14 -13.01 17.46
C ILE A 266 1.14 -12.44 18.85
N PHE A 267 1.40 -11.14 18.98
CA PHE A 267 1.47 -10.44 20.24
C PHE A 267 0.31 -9.46 20.31
N HIS A 268 -0.38 -9.42 21.45
CA HIS A 268 -1.20 -8.26 21.80
C HIS A 268 -0.26 -7.15 22.29
N TRP A 269 0.41 -6.49 21.36
CA TRP A 269 1.57 -5.63 21.63
C TRP A 269 1.26 -4.45 22.57
N ARG A 270 0.00 -4.01 22.69
CA ARG A 270 -0.40 -2.98 23.67
C ARG A 270 -0.48 -3.46 25.11
N LYS A 271 -0.66 -4.77 25.33
CA LYS A 271 -0.81 -5.39 26.66
C LYS A 271 0.45 -6.14 27.11
N THR A 272 1.33 -6.48 26.17
CA THR A 272 2.65 -7.04 26.49
C THR A 272 3.50 -6.01 27.23
N THR A 273 4.22 -6.44 28.24
CA THR A 273 5.21 -5.65 28.98
C THR A 273 6.60 -6.28 28.83
N SER A 274 7.63 -5.69 29.46
CA SER A 274 8.96 -6.30 29.54
C SER A 274 8.97 -7.64 30.28
N ASP A 275 8.02 -7.82 31.21
CA ASP A 275 8.01 -8.94 32.15
C ASP A 275 6.95 -9.98 31.80
N THR A 276 5.94 -9.60 31.01
CA THR A 276 4.81 -10.48 30.68
C THR A 276 4.38 -10.29 29.23
N TYR A 277 4.40 -11.38 28.49
CA TYR A 277 3.99 -11.46 27.10
C TYR A 277 2.55 -11.94 27.02
N LEU A 278 1.68 -11.16 26.39
CA LEU A 278 0.37 -11.63 25.95
C LEU A 278 0.50 -12.05 24.48
N LYS A 279 0.75 -13.34 24.25
CA LYS A 279 1.04 -13.89 22.93
C LYS A 279 0.26 -15.14 22.59
N ALA A 280 0.07 -15.36 21.30
CA ALA A 280 -0.42 -16.60 20.72
C ALA A 280 0.62 -17.13 19.72
N SER A 281 0.65 -18.44 19.55
CA SER A 281 1.58 -19.11 18.63
C SER A 281 0.82 -20.09 17.75
N LEU A 282 0.99 -19.91 16.45
CA LEU A 282 0.38 -20.75 15.42
C LEU A 282 1.48 -21.57 14.76
N HIS A 283 1.48 -22.88 15.03
CA HIS A 283 2.42 -23.84 14.45
C HIS A 283 1.81 -24.47 13.22
N ILE A 284 2.52 -24.36 12.09
CA ILE A 284 2.02 -24.80 10.78
C ILE A 284 2.88 -25.95 10.28
N ALA A 285 2.24 -27.06 9.93
CA ALA A 285 2.90 -28.13 9.20
C ALA A 285 3.27 -27.62 7.82
N SER A 286 4.57 -27.56 7.53
CA SER A 286 5.05 -27.28 6.19
C SER A 286 5.77 -28.51 5.67
N PRO A 287 5.25 -29.18 4.62
CA PRO A 287 5.87 -30.38 4.06
C PRO A 287 7.25 -30.10 3.42
N SER A 288 7.53 -28.83 3.12
CA SER A 288 8.81 -28.31 2.64
C SER A 288 9.09 -27.02 3.38
N GLN A 289 10.33 -26.75 3.83
CA GLN A 289 10.67 -25.45 4.41
C GLN A 289 10.29 -24.34 3.42
N PRO A 290 9.26 -23.53 3.69
CA PRO A 290 8.83 -22.52 2.75
C PRO A 290 9.90 -21.43 2.78
N LEU A 291 10.59 -21.24 1.65
CA LEU A 291 11.60 -20.19 1.53
C LEU A 291 10.95 -18.81 1.72
N TRP A 292 9.67 -18.67 1.34
CA TRP A 292 8.92 -17.44 1.45
C TRP A 292 7.51 -17.69 1.99
N ALA A 293 7.30 -17.28 3.23
CA ALA A 293 5.97 -17.21 3.81
C ALA A 293 5.64 -15.74 4.15
N CYS A 294 4.36 -15.39 4.03
CA CYS A 294 3.86 -14.09 4.38
C CYS A 294 2.69 -14.22 5.36
N VAL A 295 2.65 -13.36 6.38
CA VAL A 295 1.56 -13.33 7.37
C VAL A 295 0.80 -12.02 7.24
N ARG A 296 -0.54 -12.09 7.29
CA ARG A 296 -1.43 -10.94 7.44
C ARG A 296 -2.47 -11.22 8.51
N LEU A 297 -2.74 -10.22 9.33
CA LEU A 297 -3.86 -10.26 10.26
C LEU A 297 -5.12 -9.83 9.51
N LEU A 298 -6.17 -10.64 9.62
CA LEU A 298 -7.48 -10.38 9.05
C LEU A 298 -8.44 -9.91 10.16
N PRO A 299 -9.57 -9.29 9.79
CA PRO A 299 -10.69 -9.08 10.71
C PRO A 299 -11.17 -10.38 11.36
N ASP A 300 -11.93 -10.23 12.44
CA ASP A 300 -12.62 -11.32 13.14
C ASP A 300 -11.68 -12.37 13.73
N ASN A 301 -10.52 -11.94 14.23
CA ASN A 301 -9.52 -12.80 14.86
C ASN A 301 -9.10 -13.95 13.92
N ARG A 302 -8.74 -13.60 12.68
CA ARG A 302 -8.22 -14.56 11.70
C ARG A 302 -6.83 -14.19 11.23
N VAL A 303 -6.09 -15.21 10.80
CA VAL A 303 -4.71 -15.07 10.34
C VAL A 303 -4.62 -15.66 8.95
N LEU A 304 -4.17 -14.84 8.02
CA LEU A 304 -3.84 -15.24 6.66
C LEU A 304 -2.37 -15.62 6.59
N VAL A 305 -2.09 -16.81 6.10
CA VAL A 305 -0.74 -17.31 5.87
C VAL A 305 -0.61 -17.70 4.42
N VAL A 306 0.32 -17.04 3.74
CA VAL A 306 0.62 -17.32 2.34
C VAL A 306 1.94 -18.08 2.29
N SER A 307 1.89 -19.30 1.76
CA SER A 307 3.06 -20.12 1.46
C SER A 307 3.39 -20.02 -0.04
N ASP A 308 4.41 -20.75 -0.48
CA ASP A 308 4.75 -20.85 -1.89
C ASP A 308 3.58 -21.36 -2.74
N HIS A 309 2.75 -22.27 -2.22
CA HIS A 309 1.76 -23.03 -3.00
C HIS A 309 0.33 -22.92 -2.48
N SER A 310 0.10 -22.19 -1.40
CA SER A 310 -1.24 -22.09 -0.82
C SER A 310 -1.43 -20.79 -0.05
N LEU A 311 -2.67 -20.34 -0.04
CA LEU A 311 -3.16 -19.34 0.89
C LEU A 311 -4.03 -20.06 1.93
N SER A 312 -3.63 -20.01 3.18
CA SER A 312 -4.32 -20.69 4.28
C SER A 312 -4.82 -19.68 5.31
N ILE A 313 -6.06 -19.84 5.74
CA ILE A 313 -6.71 -19.00 6.74
C ILE A 313 -6.86 -19.81 8.02
N TYR A 314 -6.43 -19.24 9.15
CA TYR A 314 -6.51 -19.86 10.46
C TYR A 314 -7.32 -18.98 11.40
N HIS A 315 -7.89 -19.59 12.44
CA HIS A 315 -8.33 -18.83 13.60
C HIS A 315 -7.10 -18.27 14.32
N LEU A 316 -7.21 -17.05 14.83
CA LEU A 316 -6.24 -16.52 15.78
C LEU A 316 -6.39 -17.31 17.07
N PRO A 317 -5.32 -18.00 17.53
CA PRO A 317 -5.41 -18.80 18.75
C PRO A 317 -5.65 -17.92 19.97
N GLU A 318 -6.17 -18.52 21.04
CA GLU A 318 -6.31 -17.83 22.31
C GLU A 318 -4.94 -17.29 22.79
N MET A 319 -4.96 -16.05 23.26
CA MET A 319 -3.76 -15.38 23.75
C MET A 319 -3.44 -15.88 25.15
N VAL A 320 -2.21 -16.32 25.36
CA VAL A 320 -1.71 -16.78 26.65
C VAL A 320 -0.79 -15.71 27.25
N SER A 321 -0.99 -15.43 28.54
CA SER A 321 -0.10 -14.60 29.32
C SER A 321 1.07 -15.45 29.84
N THR A 322 2.30 -15.10 29.49
CA THR A 322 3.49 -15.85 29.90
C THR A 322 4.67 -14.93 30.21
N ILE A 323 5.54 -15.36 31.11
CA ILE A 323 6.84 -14.72 31.36
C ILE A 323 7.93 -15.26 30.44
N ASP A 324 7.68 -16.41 29.79
CA ASP A 324 8.66 -17.03 28.90
C ASP A 324 8.64 -16.36 27.52
N ILE A 325 9.82 -15.91 27.14
CA ILE A 325 10.09 -15.36 25.83
C ILE A 325 10.02 -16.46 24.78
N ALA A 326 10.49 -17.66 25.12
CA ALA A 326 10.47 -18.81 24.21
C ALA A 326 9.03 -19.22 23.89
N THR A 327 8.83 -19.61 22.64
CA THR A 327 7.56 -20.14 22.19
C THR A 327 7.58 -21.64 22.39
N GLU A 328 6.76 -22.12 23.34
CA GLU A 328 6.58 -23.55 23.53
C GLU A 328 5.99 -24.19 22.26
N PRO A 329 6.39 -25.45 21.96
CA PRO A 329 5.81 -26.18 20.86
C PRO A 329 4.32 -26.42 21.17
N GLY A 330 3.45 -25.75 20.42
CA GLY A 330 2.01 -25.96 20.47
C GLY A 330 1.58 -27.03 19.48
N PRO A 331 0.33 -27.53 19.59
CA PRO A 331 -0.22 -28.43 18.58
C PRO A 331 -0.25 -27.74 17.22
N ILE A 332 0.02 -28.53 16.17
CA ILE A 332 -0.11 -28.07 14.79
C ILE A 332 -1.59 -27.76 14.55
N GLN A 333 -1.88 -26.56 14.05
CA GLN A 333 -3.25 -26.16 13.77
C GLN A 333 -3.61 -26.44 12.32
N SER A 334 -4.85 -26.85 12.10
CA SER A 334 -5.41 -27.00 10.76
C SER A 334 -6.02 -25.67 10.30
N PRO A 335 -5.88 -25.32 9.02
CA PRO A 335 -6.51 -24.13 8.47
C PRO A 335 -8.03 -24.30 8.39
N ILE A 336 -8.77 -23.20 8.58
CA ILE A 336 -10.21 -23.09 8.30
C ILE A 336 -10.44 -23.33 6.80
N HIS A 337 -9.62 -22.65 5.98
CA HIS A 337 -9.66 -22.74 4.54
C HIS A 337 -8.25 -22.75 3.98
N THR A 338 -8.04 -23.54 2.93
CA THR A 338 -6.83 -23.55 2.13
C THR A 338 -7.20 -23.39 0.67
N ILE A 339 -6.62 -22.37 0.04
CA ILE A 339 -6.77 -22.09 -1.37
C ILE A 339 -5.45 -22.46 -2.05
N PRO A 340 -5.41 -23.52 -2.88
CA PRO A 340 -4.21 -23.89 -3.59
C PRO A 340 -3.85 -22.81 -4.62
N LEU A 341 -2.57 -22.47 -4.66
CA LEU A 341 -2.00 -21.59 -5.67
C LEU A 341 -1.47 -22.50 -6.77
N GLY A 342 -1.96 -22.34 -8.00
CA GLY A 342 -1.54 -23.13 -9.16
C GLY A 342 -0.05 -23.02 -9.54
N GLY A 343 0.74 -22.26 -8.78
CA GLY A 343 2.17 -22.10 -8.95
C GLY A 343 2.81 -21.40 -7.74
N LYS A 344 4.14 -21.27 -7.78
CA LYS A 344 4.91 -20.61 -6.72
C LYS A 344 4.59 -19.11 -6.61
N MET A 345 4.34 -18.61 -5.40
CA MET A 345 4.21 -17.17 -5.14
C MET A 345 5.45 -16.38 -5.55
N ARG A 346 5.25 -15.22 -6.19
CA ARG A 346 6.35 -14.33 -6.54
C ARG A 346 6.72 -13.42 -5.37
N VAL A 347 8.02 -13.12 -5.26
CA VAL A 347 8.53 -12.17 -4.27
C VAL A 347 7.92 -10.78 -4.53
N GLY A 348 7.20 -10.25 -3.54
CA GLY A 348 6.46 -8.99 -3.67
C GLY A 348 5.14 -9.08 -4.46
N GLY A 349 4.78 -10.30 -4.91
CA GLY A 349 3.55 -10.58 -5.64
C GLY A 349 2.31 -10.63 -4.75
N MET A 350 2.19 -9.79 -3.73
CA MET A 350 0.96 -9.70 -2.93
C MET A 350 0.62 -8.25 -2.64
N SER A 351 -0.64 -7.90 -2.89
CA SER A 351 -1.16 -6.55 -2.70
C SER A 351 -1.34 -6.22 -1.23
N ARG A 352 -1.70 -4.97 -0.95
CA ARG A 352 -2.25 -4.60 0.35
C ARG A 352 -3.63 -5.22 0.51
N LEU A 353 -4.00 -5.51 1.76
CA LEU A 353 -5.37 -5.92 2.07
C LEU A 353 -6.32 -4.73 1.88
N MET A 354 -7.41 -4.96 1.17
CA MET A 354 -8.55 -4.06 1.13
C MET A 354 -9.67 -4.70 1.93
N THR A 355 -10.05 -4.07 3.03
CA THR A 355 -11.07 -4.60 3.93
C THR A 355 -12.25 -3.64 3.95
N ASP A 356 -13.44 -4.16 3.64
CA ASP A 356 -14.71 -3.46 3.81
C ASP A 356 -15.49 -4.01 5.02
N LEU A 357 -16.82 -3.91 5.04
CA LEU A 357 -17.66 -4.40 6.14
C LEU A 357 -18.05 -5.88 6.02
N LYS A 358 -17.87 -6.49 4.84
CA LYS A 358 -18.37 -7.84 4.51
C LYS A 358 -17.24 -8.80 4.15
N GLU A 359 -16.15 -8.28 3.60
CA GLU A 359 -15.07 -9.07 3.05
C GLU A 359 -13.72 -8.34 3.07
N THR A 360 -12.68 -9.15 2.95
CA THR A 360 -11.31 -8.69 2.71
C THR A 360 -10.87 -9.21 1.35
N ARG A 361 -10.38 -8.29 0.51
CA ARG A 361 -9.83 -8.59 -0.80
C ARG A 361 -8.33 -8.40 -0.83
N LEU A 362 -7.67 -9.22 -1.63
CA LEU A 362 -6.27 -9.04 -1.99
C LEU A 362 -6.01 -9.62 -3.36
N VAL A 363 -4.97 -9.13 -4.02
CA VAL A 363 -4.48 -9.69 -5.26
C VAL A 363 -3.11 -10.31 -5.01
N ALA A 364 -2.92 -11.51 -5.53
CA ALA A 364 -1.66 -12.22 -5.45
C ALA A 364 -1.20 -12.67 -6.84
N LEU A 365 0.11 -12.72 -7.00
CA LEU A 365 0.78 -13.10 -8.22
C LEU A 365 1.67 -14.32 -7.97
N ASN A 366 1.42 -15.36 -8.75
CA ASN A 366 2.18 -16.59 -8.70
C ASN A 366 2.81 -16.90 -10.09
N GLY A 367 3.33 -18.12 -10.24
CA GLY A 367 3.94 -18.57 -11.49
C GLY A 367 2.97 -18.71 -12.67
N THR A 368 1.67 -18.83 -12.43
CA THR A 368 0.65 -19.06 -13.48
C THR A 368 -0.13 -17.80 -13.85
N GLY A 369 -0.31 -16.86 -12.93
CA GLY A 369 -1.07 -15.65 -13.20
C GLY A 369 -1.31 -14.77 -11.98
N ILE A 370 -2.18 -13.78 -12.19
CA ILE A 370 -2.69 -12.88 -11.15
C ILE A 370 -4.04 -13.40 -10.69
N TYR A 371 -4.20 -13.54 -9.38
CA TYR A 371 -5.41 -14.01 -8.74
C TYR A 371 -5.94 -12.95 -7.77
N GLU A 372 -7.22 -12.62 -7.89
CA GLU A 372 -7.93 -11.89 -6.83
C GLU A 372 -8.52 -12.91 -5.86
N PHE A 373 -8.32 -12.68 -4.57
CA PHE A 373 -8.92 -13.47 -3.50
C PHE A 373 -9.92 -12.60 -2.76
N VAL A 374 -11.13 -13.13 -2.58
CA VAL A 374 -12.19 -12.51 -1.79
C VAL A 374 -12.44 -13.40 -0.58
N ILE A 375 -12.20 -12.85 0.60
CA ILE A 375 -12.29 -13.55 1.89
C ILE A 375 -13.46 -12.95 2.68
N PRO A 376 -14.61 -13.64 2.74
CA PRO A 376 -15.76 -13.19 3.52
C PRO A 376 -15.42 -13.02 5.00
N HIS A 377 -16.10 -12.11 5.69
CA HIS A 377 -16.04 -11.94 7.15
C HIS A 377 -16.90 -12.98 7.88
N ALA A 378 -17.99 -13.39 7.24
CA ALA A 378 -18.81 -14.50 7.72
C ALA A 378 -18.03 -15.83 7.63
N LEU A 379 -17.93 -16.55 8.75
CA LEU A 379 -17.12 -17.78 8.88
C LEU A 379 -17.70 -18.98 8.13
N ASP A 380 -19.00 -18.94 7.83
CA ASP A 380 -19.73 -19.97 7.10
C ASP A 380 -19.53 -19.87 5.57
N LEU A 381 -19.01 -18.74 5.08
CA LEU A 381 -18.76 -18.52 3.67
C LEU A 381 -17.31 -18.84 3.30
N ALA A 382 -17.14 -19.72 2.32
CA ALA A 382 -15.82 -20.06 1.80
C ALA A 382 -15.20 -18.88 1.03
N PRO A 383 -13.88 -18.65 1.17
CA PRO A 383 -13.14 -17.74 0.31
C PRO A 383 -13.25 -18.14 -1.16
N SER A 384 -13.19 -17.15 -2.05
CA SER A 384 -13.15 -17.36 -3.49
C SER A 384 -11.88 -16.80 -4.11
N SER A 385 -11.47 -17.37 -5.24
CA SER A 385 -10.31 -16.93 -6.01
C SER A 385 -10.66 -16.81 -7.49
N PHE A 386 -10.24 -15.72 -8.12
CA PHE A 386 -10.54 -15.42 -9.52
C PHE A 386 -9.24 -15.16 -10.27
N LEU A 387 -8.99 -15.90 -11.36
CA LEU A 387 -7.87 -15.63 -12.26
C LEU A 387 -8.17 -14.33 -13.03
N ARG A 388 -7.33 -13.33 -12.84
CA ARG A 388 -7.48 -11.98 -13.44
C ARG A 388 -6.60 -11.77 -14.66
N ALA A 389 -5.44 -12.42 -14.72
CA ALA A 389 -4.57 -12.34 -15.88
C ALA A 389 -3.62 -13.54 -15.92
N ILE A 390 -3.30 -14.01 -17.14
CA ILE A 390 -2.31 -15.07 -17.35
C ILE A 390 -0.94 -14.44 -17.63
N LEU A 391 0.11 -14.97 -17.00
CA LEU A 391 1.49 -14.59 -17.28
C LEU A 391 2.15 -15.63 -18.19
N GLN A 392 2.52 -15.22 -19.41
CA GLN A 392 3.58 -15.93 -20.14
C GLN A 392 4.94 -15.59 -19.51
N GLN A 393 5.85 -16.55 -19.58
CA GLN A 393 6.84 -16.83 -18.54
C GLN A 393 7.99 -15.81 -18.43
N GLU A 394 8.33 -15.43 -17.20
CA GLU A 394 9.72 -15.30 -16.73
C GLU A 394 9.76 -15.64 -15.23
N PRO A 395 10.29 -16.79 -14.79
CA PRO A 395 10.18 -17.27 -13.40
C PRO A 395 10.95 -16.42 -12.38
N HIS A 396 11.79 -15.49 -12.82
CA HIS A 396 12.75 -14.80 -11.97
C HIS A 396 12.51 -13.29 -11.81
N ALA A 397 11.28 -12.83 -12.05
CA ALA A 397 10.92 -11.43 -11.81
C ALA A 397 10.38 -11.21 -10.39
N GLN A 398 10.88 -10.17 -9.72
CA GLN A 398 10.23 -9.59 -8.54
C GLN A 398 8.99 -8.83 -8.98
N ALA A 399 7.99 -8.75 -8.11
CA ALA A 399 6.76 -8.04 -8.39
C ALA A 399 6.49 -6.95 -7.37
N ALA A 400 5.82 -5.88 -7.81
CA ALA A 400 5.02 -5.04 -6.94
C ALA A 400 3.60 -5.02 -7.51
N ILE A 401 2.62 -5.43 -6.71
CA ILE A 401 1.24 -5.59 -7.16
C ILE A 401 0.28 -4.75 -6.34
N GLY A 402 -0.60 -4.04 -7.05
CA GLY A 402 -1.76 -3.34 -6.52
C GLY A 402 -3.03 -4.19 -6.61
N LEU A 403 -4.19 -3.57 -6.74
CA LEU A 403 -5.48 -4.17 -7.04
C LEU A 403 -5.80 -4.19 -8.54
N ASN A 404 -5.33 -3.21 -9.33
CA ASN A 404 -5.59 -3.14 -10.78
C ASN A 404 -4.32 -2.92 -11.61
N ARG A 405 -3.18 -2.76 -10.94
CA ARG A 405 -1.89 -2.48 -11.57
C ARG A 405 -0.81 -3.36 -10.98
N ALA A 406 0.18 -3.68 -11.78
CA ALA A 406 1.34 -4.41 -11.33
C ALA A 406 2.59 -3.96 -12.09
N LEU A 407 3.73 -4.21 -11.48
CA LEU A 407 5.03 -4.04 -12.09
C LEU A 407 5.85 -5.30 -11.86
N LEU A 408 6.35 -5.88 -12.95
CA LEU A 408 7.36 -6.92 -12.92
C LEU A 408 8.73 -6.28 -13.08
N ARG A 409 9.70 -6.70 -12.26
CA ARG A 409 11.09 -6.28 -12.33
C ARG A 409 11.97 -7.50 -12.58
N PHE A 410 12.74 -7.45 -13.65
CA PHE A 410 13.58 -8.55 -14.12
C PHE A 410 15.02 -8.40 -13.65
N HIS A 411 15.77 -9.50 -13.68
CA HIS A 411 17.18 -9.52 -13.26
C HIS A 411 18.10 -8.69 -14.15
N ASP A 412 17.74 -8.48 -15.41
CA ASP A 412 18.51 -7.66 -16.35
C ASP A 412 18.47 -6.16 -15.98
N GLY A 413 17.57 -5.75 -15.09
CA GLY A 413 17.33 -4.36 -14.67
C GLY A 413 16.13 -3.73 -15.37
N SER A 414 15.46 -4.44 -16.28
CA SER A 414 14.23 -3.95 -16.89
C SER A 414 13.03 -4.10 -15.95
N ALA A 415 12.02 -3.25 -16.16
CA ALA A 415 10.74 -3.32 -15.49
C ALA A 415 9.59 -3.21 -16.49
N LEU A 416 8.52 -3.97 -16.26
CA LEU A 416 7.32 -4.03 -17.09
C LEU A 416 6.09 -3.64 -16.26
N PRO A 417 5.53 -2.44 -16.47
CA PRO A 417 4.27 -2.02 -15.89
C PRO A 417 3.09 -2.53 -16.72
N PHE A 418 2.02 -2.99 -16.07
CA PHE A 418 0.81 -3.44 -16.76
C PHE A 418 -0.44 -3.28 -15.89
N SER A 419 -1.59 -3.36 -16.53
CA SER A 419 -2.92 -3.23 -15.92
C SER A 419 -3.67 -4.55 -15.98
N TYR A 420 -4.58 -4.74 -15.04
CA TYR A 420 -5.60 -5.78 -15.09
C TYR A 420 -6.84 -5.24 -14.36
N SER A 421 -8.02 -5.74 -14.71
CA SER A 421 -9.27 -5.27 -14.11
C SER A 421 -9.79 -6.25 -13.05
N CYS A 422 -9.97 -5.79 -11.82
CA CYS A 422 -10.80 -6.47 -10.83
C CYS A 422 -12.28 -6.15 -11.10
N GLY A 423 -12.83 -6.70 -12.17
CA GLY A 423 -14.25 -6.55 -12.53
C GLY A 423 -14.98 -7.88 -12.54
N ASN A 424 -16.28 -7.89 -12.21
CA ASN A 424 -17.19 -9.02 -12.45
C ASN A 424 -17.49 -9.19 -13.95
N THR A 425 -16.50 -9.03 -14.81
CA THR A 425 -16.65 -9.42 -16.20
C THR A 425 -16.68 -10.95 -16.19
N SER A 426 -17.86 -11.50 -16.43
CA SER A 426 -18.09 -12.90 -16.78
C SER A 426 -17.48 -13.25 -18.15
N LEU A 427 -16.35 -12.63 -18.50
CA LEU A 427 -15.62 -12.95 -19.71
C LEU A 427 -15.06 -14.35 -19.51
N GLU A 428 -15.42 -15.24 -20.44
CA GLU A 428 -15.03 -16.66 -20.41
C GLU A 428 -13.51 -16.85 -20.51
N ASP A 429 -12.74 -15.82 -20.93
CA ASP A 429 -11.28 -15.85 -21.02
C ASP A 429 -10.61 -14.67 -20.28
N PRO A 430 -9.69 -14.94 -19.34
CA PRO A 430 -8.89 -13.90 -18.69
C PRO A 430 -7.85 -13.30 -19.66
N PRO A 431 -7.58 -11.98 -19.59
CA PRO A 431 -6.62 -11.34 -20.48
C PRO A 431 -5.18 -11.86 -20.27
N PHE A 432 -4.41 -11.95 -21.36
CA PHE A 432 -2.97 -12.22 -21.33
C PHE A 432 -2.20 -10.92 -21.10
N VAL A 433 -1.19 -10.97 -20.21
CA VAL A 433 -0.40 -9.77 -19.87
C VAL A 433 0.47 -9.27 -21.03
N GLU A 434 0.96 -10.15 -21.91
CA GLU A 434 1.81 -9.77 -23.05
C GLU A 434 1.08 -8.98 -24.14
N ASP A 435 -0.25 -9.10 -24.22
CA ASP A 435 -1.06 -8.32 -25.16
C ASP A 435 -1.19 -6.85 -24.74
N THR A 436 -0.68 -6.49 -23.56
CA THR A 436 -0.69 -5.11 -23.08
C THR A 436 0.44 -4.34 -23.77
N PRO A 437 0.15 -3.25 -24.52
CA PRO A 437 1.15 -2.46 -25.25
C PRO A 437 2.02 -1.64 -24.31
N SER A 438 2.85 -2.33 -23.52
CA SER A 438 3.64 -1.78 -22.43
C SER A 438 5.13 -1.86 -22.77
N ILE A 439 5.82 -0.73 -22.58
CA ILE A 439 7.25 -0.64 -22.87
C ILE A 439 8.04 -1.03 -21.61
N ARG A 440 8.95 -2.01 -21.75
CA ARG A 440 9.94 -2.29 -20.70
C ARG A 440 10.85 -1.07 -20.53
N PHE A 441 11.08 -0.64 -19.29
CA PHE A 441 11.97 0.47 -19.00
C PHE A 441 13.13 0.06 -18.09
N GLN A 442 14.25 0.77 -18.21
CA GLN A 442 15.44 0.44 -17.43
C GLN A 442 15.36 1.04 -16.04
N VAL A 443 15.69 0.23 -15.05
CA VAL A 443 15.67 0.57 -13.63
C VAL A 443 17.07 0.34 -13.07
N PRO A 444 17.68 1.29 -12.32
CA PRO A 444 19.03 1.13 -11.81
C PRO A 444 19.27 -0.22 -11.13
N ARG A 445 20.32 -0.92 -11.57
CA ARG A 445 20.86 -2.10 -10.88
C ARG A 445 21.43 -1.70 -9.51
N PRO A 446 21.61 -2.62 -8.54
CA PRO A 446 21.28 -4.05 -8.55
C PRO A 446 20.32 -4.44 -7.41
N PHE A 447 19.89 -5.71 -7.37
CA PHE A 447 19.58 -6.34 -6.09
C PHE A 447 19.79 -7.86 -6.13
N ARG A 448 20.66 -8.37 -5.25
CA ARG A 448 20.69 -9.77 -4.78
C ARG A 448 19.94 -9.96 -3.45
N GLY A 449 19.40 -8.88 -2.87
CA GLY A 449 18.66 -8.96 -1.60
C GLY A 449 17.19 -9.33 -1.73
N TYR A 450 16.49 -9.39 -0.59
CA TYR A 450 15.13 -9.94 -0.47
C TYR A 450 13.97 -8.92 -0.38
N SER A 451 14.22 -7.61 -0.18
CA SER A 451 13.14 -6.62 -0.10
C SER A 451 12.49 -6.38 -1.48
N PRO A 452 11.21 -6.74 -1.68
CA PRO A 452 10.52 -6.48 -2.93
C PRO A 452 10.24 -4.98 -3.11
N PRO A 453 10.09 -4.51 -4.36
CA PRO A 453 9.61 -3.16 -4.62
C PRO A 453 8.24 -2.92 -3.97
N LYS A 454 8.01 -1.68 -3.53
CA LYS A 454 6.74 -1.22 -2.95
C LYS A 454 6.04 -0.33 -3.96
N LEU A 455 4.76 -0.57 -4.19
CA LEU A 455 3.91 0.21 -5.10
C LEU A 455 2.80 0.87 -4.29
N ASP A 456 2.66 2.19 -4.44
CA ASP A 456 1.39 2.87 -4.21
C ASP A 456 0.71 3.02 -5.56
N GLU A 457 -0.34 2.23 -5.76
CA GLU A 457 -1.04 2.17 -7.03
C GLU A 457 -1.83 3.44 -7.33
N GLY A 458 -2.39 4.08 -6.30
CA GLY A 458 -3.24 5.26 -6.45
C GLY A 458 -2.47 6.41 -7.09
N VAL A 459 -1.19 6.57 -6.72
CA VAL A 459 -0.28 7.57 -7.31
C VAL A 459 0.81 6.99 -8.20
N GLY A 460 0.75 5.69 -8.51
CA GLY A 460 1.66 5.03 -9.46
C GLY A 460 3.13 5.22 -9.08
N ARG A 461 3.40 5.19 -7.77
CA ARG A 461 4.73 5.43 -7.23
C ARG A 461 5.34 4.12 -6.79
N LEU A 462 6.52 3.85 -7.31
CA LEU A 462 7.32 2.70 -6.95
C LEU A 462 8.50 3.14 -6.10
N THR A 463 8.78 2.41 -5.03
CA THR A 463 10.01 2.59 -4.26
C THR A 463 10.70 1.26 -4.06
N TYR A 464 12.02 1.22 -4.15
CA TYR A 464 12.79 0.04 -3.77
C TYR A 464 14.16 0.44 -3.21
N LEU A 465 14.73 -0.44 -2.41
CA LEU A 465 15.97 -0.22 -1.68
C LEU A 465 17.14 -0.91 -2.39
N GLN A 466 18.24 -0.20 -2.62
CA GLN A 466 19.50 -0.76 -3.11
C GLN A 466 20.36 -1.32 -1.96
N GLU A 467 21.34 -2.16 -2.27
CA GLU A 467 22.22 -2.81 -1.27
C GLU A 467 23.05 -1.81 -0.44
N ASN A 468 23.45 -0.69 -1.05
CA ASN A 468 24.15 0.39 -0.36
C ASN A 468 23.23 1.16 0.61
N GLY A 469 21.91 0.95 0.56
CA GLY A 469 20.91 1.64 1.36
C GLY A 469 20.31 2.87 0.67
N THR A 470 20.65 3.12 -0.60
CA THR A 470 20.01 4.16 -1.42
C THR A 470 18.59 3.73 -1.79
N ILE A 471 17.65 4.65 -1.67
CA ILE A 471 16.26 4.40 -2.06
C ILE A 471 16.05 4.95 -3.45
N ILE A 472 15.52 4.13 -4.36
CA ILE A 472 15.10 4.59 -5.68
C ILE A 472 13.59 4.79 -5.68
N VAL A 473 13.17 5.91 -6.24
CA VAL A 473 11.77 6.31 -6.40
C VAL A 473 11.49 6.49 -7.87
N VAL A 474 10.45 5.82 -8.36
CA VAL A 474 9.95 5.96 -9.74
C VAL A 474 8.52 6.44 -9.69
N ASP A 475 8.28 7.64 -10.21
CA ASP A 475 6.96 8.23 -10.37
C ASP A 475 6.45 7.94 -11.79
N LEU A 476 5.43 7.10 -11.90
CA LEU A 476 4.84 6.71 -13.19
C LEU A 476 3.65 7.63 -13.55
N GLY A 477 3.13 8.38 -12.58
CA GLY A 477 2.01 9.32 -12.72
C GLY A 477 2.42 10.78 -12.82
N THR A 478 3.52 11.09 -13.50
CA THR A 478 4.02 12.47 -13.55
C THR A 478 3.13 13.35 -14.41
N TYR A 479 2.53 14.36 -13.79
CA TYR A 479 1.90 15.48 -14.47
C TYR A 479 2.85 16.69 -14.46
N SER A 480 3.21 17.20 -15.63
CA SER A 480 3.94 18.48 -15.76
C SER A 480 2.95 19.57 -16.10
N ARG A 481 2.82 20.58 -15.22
CA ARG A 481 2.00 21.79 -15.45
C ARG A 481 2.47 22.58 -16.68
N HIS A 482 3.71 22.38 -17.15
CA HIS A 482 4.36 23.20 -18.18
C HIS A 482 4.32 22.63 -19.60
N ARG A 483 3.35 21.75 -19.92
CA ARG A 483 3.03 21.45 -21.33
C ARG A 483 1.96 22.41 -21.84
N GLU A 484 2.35 23.65 -22.08
CA GLU A 484 1.64 24.57 -22.99
C GLU A 484 2.50 24.84 -24.20
#